data_AF-X1UTS2-F1
#
_entry.id   AF-X1UTS2-F1
#
_cell.length_a   1.000
_cell.length_b   1.000
_cell.length_c   1.000
_cell.angle_alpha   90.00
_cell.angle_beta   90.00
_cell.angle_gamma   90.00
#
_symmetry.space_group_name_H-M   'P 1'
#
loop_
_entity.id
_entity.type
_entity.pdbx_description
1 polymer ?
#
loop_
_entity_poly.entity_id
_entity_poly.type
_entity_poly.pdbx_seq_one_letter_code
_entity_poly.pdbx_strand_id
1 'polypeptide(L)'
;GQSTLNMIKNKPLFGLGFGSFPLNYLYYQADFLSQKPDYLKYNTKAAEAHNEYLQTWSEMGIIGLLFFLLFIYLFYHHSIKIIRGLEKKEEKIILIGLISGITITLFHGMFSFPLHIPATSAAFWFIVGLTVVLEDMFLKKDRNNKFIKYRRIFFYSGNNKIIFNIFKTIIIIIIIFFMITLINTLIIKPYIAEIYHFSGMRDSVDKNYEKALSNFEYSAQLDNYNGRNLNALGITYYNLKIYDKAEQVLQRAKHYITDVNTFYNLGMLYS
;
A
#
# COMPACT_ATOMS: atom_id res chain seq x y z
N GLY A 1 -12.18 13.49 -5.39
CA GLY A 1 -12.73 14.53 -4.50
C GLY A 1 -13.84 13.97 -3.63
N GLN A 2 -15.09 14.01 -4.09
CA GLN A 2 -16.24 13.55 -3.30
C GLN A 2 -16.18 12.06 -2.94
N SER A 3 -15.80 11.18 -3.88
CA SER A 3 -15.63 9.75 -3.60
C SER A 3 -14.53 9.47 -2.57
N THR A 4 -13.42 10.22 -2.62
CA THR A 4 -12.34 10.17 -1.62
C THR A 4 -12.82 10.55 -0.23
N LEU A 5 -13.67 11.58 -0.12
CA LEU A 5 -14.28 11.97 1.16
C LEU A 5 -15.24 10.89 1.66
N ASN A 6 -15.99 10.22 0.78
CA ASN A 6 -16.85 9.09 1.15
C ASN A 6 -16.03 7.89 1.64
N MET A 7 -14.89 7.61 1.01
CA MET A 7 -13.92 6.59 1.46
C MET A 7 -13.42 6.89 2.88
N ILE A 8 -13.00 8.13 3.13
CA ILE A 8 -12.57 8.59 4.46
C ILE A 8 -13.72 8.46 5.48
N LYS A 9 -14.93 8.86 5.13
CA LYS A 9 -16.11 8.75 6.02
C LYS A 9 -16.43 7.30 6.37
N ASN A 10 -16.21 6.36 5.45
CA ASN A 10 -16.48 4.95 5.69
C ASN A 10 -15.47 4.34 6.68
N LYS A 11 -14.16 4.56 6.47
CA LYS A 11 -13.10 4.05 7.36
C LYS A 11 -12.12 5.14 7.80
N PRO A 12 -12.54 6.05 8.71
CA PRO A 12 -11.75 7.24 9.04
C PRO A 12 -10.47 6.95 9.84
N LEU A 13 -10.47 5.88 10.64
CA LEU A 13 -9.38 5.60 11.58
C LEU A 13 -8.20 4.87 10.95
N PHE A 14 -8.48 3.77 10.25
CA PHE A 14 -7.48 2.86 9.68
C PHE A 14 -7.45 2.86 8.15
N GLY A 15 -8.37 3.58 7.50
CA GLY A 15 -8.45 3.62 6.03
C GLY A 15 -8.94 2.30 5.44
N LEU A 16 -8.83 2.20 4.12
CA LEU A 16 -9.28 1.05 3.34
C LEU A 16 -8.15 0.07 3.00
N GLY A 17 -6.90 0.40 3.34
CA GLY A 17 -5.69 -0.36 3.03
C GLY A 17 -4.77 0.40 2.07
N PHE A 18 -3.46 0.24 2.25
CA PHE A 18 -2.46 0.85 1.37
C PHE A 18 -2.55 0.30 -0.06
N GLY A 19 -2.53 1.18 -1.07
CA GLY A 19 -2.67 0.82 -2.49
C GLY A 19 -4.07 0.35 -2.89
N SER A 20 -5.06 0.45 -1.99
CA SER A 20 -6.42 -0.01 -2.24
C SER A 20 -7.29 1.03 -2.95
N PHE A 21 -6.76 2.24 -3.17
CA PHE A 21 -7.52 3.35 -3.70
C PHE A 21 -8.19 3.07 -5.05
N PRO A 22 -7.52 2.52 -6.09
CA PRO A 22 -8.15 2.31 -7.39
C PRO A 22 -9.38 1.38 -7.34
N LEU A 23 -9.31 0.34 -6.50
CA LEU A 23 -10.37 -0.66 -6.36
C LEU A 23 -11.58 -0.09 -5.61
N ASN A 24 -11.32 0.60 -4.50
CA ASN A 24 -12.38 1.18 -3.68
C ASN A 24 -13.02 2.39 -4.36
N TYR A 25 -12.24 3.22 -5.05
CA TYR A 25 -12.75 4.43 -5.69
C TYR A 25 -13.89 4.13 -6.67
N LEU A 26 -13.78 3.07 -7.48
CA LEU A 26 -14.83 2.65 -8.40
C LEU A 26 -16.11 2.24 -7.68
N TYR A 27 -15.99 1.53 -6.55
CA TYR A 27 -17.14 1.14 -5.72
C TYR A 27 -17.88 2.38 -5.17
N TYR A 28 -17.16 3.31 -4.55
CA TYR A 28 -17.77 4.53 -4.00
C TYR A 28 -18.27 5.49 -5.08
N GLN A 29 -17.64 5.50 -6.26
CA GLN A 29 -18.13 6.25 -7.41
C GLN A 29 -19.43 5.65 -7.96
N ALA A 30 -19.55 4.33 -8.03
CA ALA A 30 -20.78 3.66 -8.46
C ALA A 30 -21.94 3.97 -7.50
N ASP A 31 -21.70 3.91 -6.19
CA ASP A 31 -22.69 4.31 -5.17
C ASP A 31 -23.10 5.78 -5.33
N PHE A 32 -22.14 6.70 -5.45
CA PHE A 32 -22.42 8.12 -5.67
C PHE A 32 -23.22 8.39 -6.96
N LEU A 33 -22.85 7.73 -8.07
CA LEU A 33 -23.53 7.89 -9.36
C LEU A 33 -24.94 7.28 -9.36
N SER A 34 -25.17 6.22 -8.59
CA SER A 34 -26.52 5.66 -8.42
C SER A 34 -27.49 6.64 -7.75
N GLN A 35 -26.99 7.46 -6.83
CA GLN A 35 -27.75 8.50 -6.14
C GLN A 35 -27.86 9.80 -6.95
N LYS A 36 -26.99 9.99 -7.97
CA LYS A 36 -26.95 11.19 -8.81
C LYS A 36 -26.69 10.84 -10.29
N PRO A 37 -27.69 10.28 -11.00
CA PRO A 37 -27.52 9.80 -12.37
C PRO A 37 -27.09 10.88 -13.37
N ASP A 38 -27.43 12.15 -13.15
CA ASP A 38 -27.00 13.28 -14.02
C ASP A 38 -25.47 13.43 -14.11
N TYR A 39 -24.73 12.84 -13.16
CA TYR A 39 -23.28 12.86 -13.11
C TYR A 39 -22.62 11.67 -13.83
N LEU A 40 -23.38 10.75 -14.42
CA LEU A 40 -22.86 9.57 -15.16
C LEU A 40 -21.86 9.96 -16.26
N LYS A 41 -22.06 11.11 -16.91
CA LYS A 41 -21.15 11.67 -17.93
C LYS A 41 -19.75 12.05 -17.40
N TYR A 42 -19.60 12.16 -16.09
CA TYR A 42 -18.34 12.47 -15.41
C TYR A 42 -17.73 11.24 -14.73
N ASN A 43 -18.12 10.03 -15.14
CA ASN A 43 -17.50 8.81 -14.69
C ASN A 43 -16.01 8.80 -15.10
N THR A 44 -15.13 8.78 -14.11
CA THR A 44 -13.67 8.80 -14.28
C THR A 44 -13.04 7.67 -13.50
N LYS A 45 -12.13 6.92 -14.12
CA LYS A 45 -11.32 5.91 -13.41
C LYS A 45 -10.12 6.59 -12.76
N ALA A 46 -10.27 7.05 -11.53
CA ALA A 46 -9.15 7.63 -10.78
C ALA A 46 -8.35 6.50 -10.13
N ALA A 47 -7.07 6.38 -10.50
CA ALA A 47 -6.14 5.48 -9.81
C ALA A 47 -5.71 6.04 -8.45
N GLU A 48 -5.63 7.37 -8.33
CA GLU A 48 -5.16 8.04 -7.12
C GLU A 48 -6.01 9.29 -6.84
N ALA A 49 -6.03 9.72 -5.58
CA ALA A 49 -6.48 11.06 -5.24
C ALA A 49 -5.44 12.07 -5.73
N HIS A 50 -5.90 13.15 -6.37
CA HIS A 50 -5.07 14.32 -6.69
C HIS A 50 -4.73 15.15 -5.44
N ASN A 51 -4.36 14.48 -4.34
CA ASN A 51 -3.91 15.06 -3.09
C ASN A 51 -3.32 13.94 -2.22
N GLU A 52 -2.02 14.00 -1.99
CA GLU A 52 -1.20 13.04 -1.21
C GLU A 52 -1.75 12.81 0.21
N TYR A 53 -2.26 13.86 0.84
CA TYR A 53 -2.75 13.81 2.22
C TYR A 53 -4.13 13.14 2.30
N LEU A 54 -5.02 13.44 1.34
CA LEU A 54 -6.32 12.76 1.24
C LEU A 54 -6.16 11.32 0.80
N GLN A 55 -5.20 11.04 -0.09
CA GLN A 55 -4.81 9.69 -0.47
C GLN A 55 -4.39 8.91 0.78
N THR A 56 -3.39 9.43 1.51
CA THR A 56 -2.89 8.83 2.76
C THR A 56 -4.00 8.61 3.78
N TRP A 57 -4.90 9.57 3.97
CA TRP A 57 -6.03 9.40 4.89
C TRP A 57 -7.01 8.32 4.40
N SER A 58 -7.36 8.30 3.12
CA SER A 58 -8.30 7.30 2.61
C SER A 58 -7.75 5.87 2.67
N GLU A 59 -6.43 5.70 2.50
CA GLU A 59 -5.78 4.39 2.49
C GLU A 59 -5.35 3.91 3.86
N MET A 60 -4.73 4.80 4.67
CA MET A 60 -4.11 4.45 5.95
C MET A 60 -4.85 5.05 7.16
N GLY A 61 -5.93 5.79 6.93
CA GLY A 61 -6.72 6.43 7.97
C GLY A 61 -6.03 7.63 8.61
N ILE A 62 -6.69 8.23 9.60
CA ILE A 62 -6.17 9.38 10.33
C ILE A 62 -4.89 9.02 11.08
N ILE A 63 -4.74 7.77 11.50
CA ILE A 63 -3.53 7.30 12.20
C ILE A 63 -2.33 7.35 11.26
N GLY A 64 -2.47 6.82 10.03
CA GLY A 64 -1.42 6.89 9.02
C GLY A 64 -1.07 8.33 8.65
N LEU A 65 -2.08 9.18 8.45
CA LEU A 65 -1.87 10.60 8.17
C LEU A 65 -1.13 11.31 9.31
N LEU A 66 -1.49 11.06 10.57
CA LEU A 66 -0.82 11.67 11.72
C LEU A 66 0.63 11.22 11.83
N PHE A 67 0.95 9.95 11.57
CA PHE A 67 2.34 9.48 11.53
C PHE A 67 3.13 10.14 10.40
N PHE A 68 2.53 10.31 9.23
CA PHE A 68 3.16 11.00 8.11
C PHE A 68 3.45 12.47 8.43
N LEU A 69 2.47 13.19 9.00
CA LEU A 69 2.65 14.58 9.44
C LEU A 69 3.66 14.71 10.58
N LEU A 70 3.65 13.76 11.52
CA LEU A 70 4.63 13.71 12.60
C LEU A 70 6.05 13.50 12.07
N PHE A 71 6.23 12.61 11.11
CA PHE A 71 7.52 12.40 10.44
C PHE A 71 8.01 13.70 9.80
N ILE A 72 7.16 14.39 9.02
CA ILE A 72 7.48 15.69 8.41
C ILE A 72 7.90 16.69 9.50
N TYR A 73 7.09 16.85 10.55
CA TYR A 73 7.39 17.75 11.65
C TYR A 73 8.74 17.46 12.31
N LEU A 74 9.00 16.21 12.66
CA LEU A 74 10.25 15.80 13.31
C LEU A 74 11.46 16.02 12.40
N PHE A 75 11.32 15.74 11.10
CA PHE A 75 12.36 16.01 10.11
C PHE A 75 12.69 17.50 10.05
N TYR A 76 11.71 18.37 9.79
CA TYR A 76 11.95 19.82 9.70
C TYR A 76 12.45 20.42 11.02
N HIS A 77 11.86 20.04 12.15
CA HIS A 77 12.32 20.49 13.46
C HIS A 77 13.80 20.10 13.70
N HIS A 78 14.17 18.88 13.31
CA HIS A 78 15.54 18.42 13.41
C HIS A 78 16.48 19.20 12.48
N SER A 79 16.15 19.28 11.19
CA SER A 79 16.98 19.93 10.18
C SER A 79 17.17 21.43 10.44
N ILE A 80 16.13 22.14 10.84
CA ILE A 80 16.21 23.57 11.20
C ILE A 80 17.14 23.77 12.39
N LYS A 81 17.08 22.88 13.40
CA LYS A 81 17.99 22.95 14.55
C LYS A 81 19.45 22.76 14.13
N ILE A 82 19.73 21.85 13.20
CA ILE A 82 21.08 21.62 12.67
C ILE A 82 21.56 22.83 11.88
N ILE A 83 20.78 23.32 10.93
CA ILE A 83 21.15 24.48 10.08
C ILE A 83 21.47 25.71 10.92
N ARG A 84 20.69 25.96 11.99
CA ARG A 84 20.95 27.08 12.92
C ARG A 84 22.26 26.92 13.70
N GLY A 85 22.70 25.69 13.94
CA GLY A 85 23.94 25.38 14.67
C GLY A 85 25.20 25.34 13.81
N LEU A 86 25.08 25.28 12.48
CA LEU A 86 26.24 25.29 11.59
C LEU A 86 26.94 26.66 11.61
N GLU A 87 28.26 26.68 11.51
CA GLU A 87 29.02 27.94 11.39
C GLU A 87 29.18 28.36 9.92
N LYS A 88 29.45 27.40 9.03
CA LYS A 88 29.78 27.66 7.62
C LYS A 88 28.56 27.96 6.78
N LYS A 89 28.66 29.02 5.97
CA LYS A 89 27.56 29.49 5.12
C LYS A 89 27.27 28.52 3.98
N GLU A 90 28.29 27.90 3.41
CA GLU A 90 28.20 26.95 2.31
C GLU A 90 27.39 25.71 2.73
N GLU A 91 27.69 25.17 3.91
CA GLU A 91 27.02 23.99 4.47
C GLU A 91 25.54 24.28 4.76
N LYS A 92 25.22 25.49 5.25
CA LYS A 92 23.82 25.95 5.40
C LYS A 92 23.09 26.02 4.06
N ILE A 93 23.70 26.61 3.04
CA ILE A 93 23.08 26.78 1.72
C ILE A 93 22.76 25.41 1.10
N ILE A 94 23.68 24.45 1.20
CA ILE A 94 23.47 23.08 0.71
C ILE A 94 22.25 22.43 1.38
N LEU A 95 22.17 22.46 2.72
CA LEU A 95 21.04 21.87 3.45
C LEU A 95 19.72 22.59 3.15
N ILE A 96 19.73 23.93 3.07
CA ILE A 96 18.55 24.71 2.70
C ILE A 96 18.06 24.34 1.30
N GLY A 97 18.96 24.12 0.34
CA GLY A 97 18.62 23.69 -1.01
C GLY A 97 17.91 22.33 -1.02
N LEU A 98 18.43 21.35 -0.30
CA LEU A 98 17.82 20.02 -0.21
C LEU A 98 16.44 20.06 0.47
N ILE A 99 16.32 20.79 1.58
CA ILE A 99 15.05 20.97 2.28
C ILE A 99 14.04 21.72 1.41
N SER A 100 14.48 22.68 0.59
CA SER A 100 13.60 23.37 -0.35
C SER A 100 13.01 22.40 -1.38
N GLY A 101 13.82 21.48 -1.91
CA GLY A 101 13.35 20.41 -2.80
C GLY A 101 12.27 19.54 -2.14
N ILE A 102 12.52 19.08 -0.91
CA ILE A 102 11.53 18.33 -0.10
C ILE A 102 10.25 19.13 0.08
N THR A 103 10.38 20.43 0.40
CA THR A 103 9.24 21.34 0.61
C THR A 103 8.40 21.50 -0.65
N ILE A 104 9.04 21.66 -1.80
CA ILE A 104 8.36 21.76 -3.10
C ILE A 104 7.60 20.48 -3.41
N THR A 105 8.18 19.30 -3.17
CA THR A 105 7.49 18.02 -3.38
C THR A 105 6.28 17.87 -2.45
N LEU A 106 6.40 18.22 -1.16
CA LEU A 106 5.28 18.16 -0.20
C LEU A 106 4.16 19.15 -0.56
N PHE A 107 4.52 20.35 -1.03
CA PHE A 107 3.56 21.34 -1.51
C PHE A 107 2.87 20.86 -2.79
N HIS A 108 3.61 20.30 -3.74
CA HIS A 108 3.03 19.68 -4.93
C HIS A 108 2.06 18.54 -4.58
N GLY A 109 2.37 17.78 -3.51
CA GLY A 109 1.48 16.77 -2.94
C GLY A 109 0.14 17.30 -2.42
N MET A 110 -0.03 18.61 -2.23
CA MET A 110 -1.36 19.17 -1.91
C MET A 110 -2.34 19.10 -3.10
N PHE A 111 -1.82 18.98 -4.32
CA PHE A 111 -2.59 19.01 -5.57
C PHE A 111 -2.36 17.76 -6.44
N SER A 112 -1.45 16.88 -6.03
CA SER A 112 -0.98 15.72 -6.79
C SER A 112 -0.57 14.59 -5.84
N PHE A 113 -0.07 13.49 -6.38
CA PHE A 113 0.32 12.27 -5.66
C PHE A 113 1.78 11.86 -5.96
N PRO A 114 2.77 12.76 -5.77
CA PRO A 114 4.15 12.46 -6.12
C PRO A 114 4.76 11.29 -5.31
N LEU A 115 4.22 10.90 -4.17
CA LEU A 115 4.76 9.78 -3.38
C LEU A 115 4.16 8.42 -3.78
N HIS A 116 3.05 8.40 -4.53
CA HIS A 116 2.47 7.20 -5.13
C HIS A 116 3.02 6.90 -6.53
N ILE A 117 3.82 7.80 -7.11
CA ILE A 117 4.58 7.53 -8.33
C ILE A 117 5.99 7.04 -7.94
N PRO A 118 6.40 5.81 -8.33
CA PRO A 118 7.65 5.20 -7.83
C PRO A 118 8.90 6.06 -8.04
N ALA A 119 9.03 6.71 -9.21
CA ALA A 119 10.21 7.51 -9.54
C ALA A 119 10.35 8.76 -8.66
N THR A 120 9.26 9.52 -8.48
CA THR A 120 9.24 10.74 -7.66
C THR A 120 9.29 10.42 -6.17
N SER A 121 8.68 9.32 -5.74
CA SER A 121 8.78 8.81 -4.37
C SER A 121 10.22 8.41 -4.04
N ALA A 122 10.90 7.67 -4.92
CA ALA A 122 12.31 7.32 -4.75
C ALA A 122 13.21 8.56 -4.67
N ALA A 123 12.99 9.55 -5.53
CA ALA A 123 13.73 10.82 -5.50
C ALA A 123 13.51 11.58 -4.17
N PHE A 124 12.26 11.65 -3.69
CA PHE A 124 11.93 12.26 -2.41
C PHE A 124 12.68 11.62 -1.25
N TRP A 125 12.59 10.29 -1.12
CA TRP A 125 13.26 9.55 -0.04
C TRP A 125 14.78 9.60 -0.15
N PHE A 126 15.32 9.64 -1.37
CA PHE A 126 16.75 9.84 -1.60
C PHE A 126 17.22 11.21 -1.07
N ILE A 127 16.50 12.29 -1.38
CA ILE A 127 16.85 13.64 -0.92
C ILE A 127 16.73 13.74 0.61
N VAL A 128 15.70 13.15 1.22
CA VAL A 128 15.56 13.04 2.68
C VAL A 128 16.78 12.32 3.28
N GLY A 129 17.14 11.15 2.75
CA GLY A 129 18.27 10.37 3.24
C GLY A 129 19.61 11.11 3.09
N LEU A 130 19.82 11.75 1.93
CA LEU A 130 21.00 12.57 1.67
C LEU A 130 21.10 13.73 2.65
N THR A 131 19.99 14.41 2.95
CA THR A 131 19.93 15.51 3.91
C THR A 131 20.39 15.05 5.30
N VAL A 132 19.86 13.93 5.79
CA VAL A 132 20.21 13.40 7.12
C VAL A 132 21.69 13.00 7.21
N VAL A 133 22.24 12.42 6.13
CA VAL A 133 23.68 12.06 6.08
C VAL A 133 24.56 13.30 6.08
N LEU A 134 24.23 14.31 5.28
CA LEU A 134 25.00 15.56 5.22
C LEU A 134 24.92 16.34 6.54
N GLU A 135 23.77 16.36 7.20
CA GLU A 135 23.62 16.92 8.55
C GLU A 135 24.60 16.28 9.54
N ASP A 136 24.69 14.94 9.57
CA ASP A 136 25.65 14.25 10.46
C ASP A 136 27.11 14.53 10.08
N MET A 137 27.43 14.61 8.79
CA MET A 137 28.76 14.93 8.29
C MET A 137 29.19 16.35 8.66
N PHE A 138 28.35 17.36 8.44
CA PHE A 138 28.64 18.75 8.76
C PHE A 138 28.78 18.97 10.27
N LEU A 139 27.89 18.36 11.06
CA LEU A 139 28.01 18.40 12.52
C LEU A 139 29.30 17.75 13.03
N LYS A 140 29.78 16.66 12.43
CA LYS A 140 31.06 16.03 12.81
C LYS A 140 32.26 16.91 12.51
N LYS A 141 32.21 17.66 11.41
CA LYS A 141 33.29 18.57 10.98
C LYS A 141 33.41 19.79 11.90
N ASP A 142 32.29 20.28 12.43
CA ASP A 142 32.24 21.41 13.35
C ASP A 142 32.52 21.01 14.82
N ARG A 143 32.75 19.73 15.15
CA ARG A 143 33.02 19.22 16.52
C ARG A 143 34.27 19.77 17.22
N ASN A 144 35.09 20.60 16.56
CA ASN A 144 36.13 21.36 17.24
C ASN A 144 35.59 22.54 18.06
N ASN A 145 34.31 22.94 17.87
CA ASN A 145 33.64 23.96 18.69
C ASN A 145 32.54 23.37 19.57
N LYS A 146 32.51 23.82 20.82
CA LYS A 146 31.87 23.24 22.02
C LYS A 146 30.33 23.12 22.04
N PHE A 147 29.62 23.22 20.91
CA PHE A 147 28.16 23.15 20.88
C PHE A 147 27.66 21.97 20.06
N ILE A 148 27.34 20.87 20.77
CA ILE A 148 26.16 19.98 20.61
C ILE A 148 26.50 18.66 21.34
N LYS A 149 26.39 18.71 22.67
CA LYS A 149 26.34 17.54 23.56
C LYS A 149 24.91 16.99 23.64
N TYR A 150 24.18 17.00 22.52
CA TYR A 150 22.75 16.61 22.47
C TYR A 150 22.44 15.81 21.21
N ARG A 151 23.04 14.61 21.05
CA ARG A 151 22.46 13.57 20.17
C ARG A 151 23.05 12.16 20.27
N ARG A 152 23.55 11.76 21.44
CA ARG A 152 23.52 10.34 21.81
C ARG A 152 22.32 10.13 22.72
N ILE A 153 21.13 10.19 22.14
CA ILE A 153 19.92 9.74 22.85
C ILE A 153 20.04 8.20 22.97
N PHE A 154 20.50 7.78 24.14
CA PHE A 154 20.04 6.63 24.92
C PHE A 154 20.39 5.16 24.59
N PHE A 155 21.18 4.82 23.57
CA PHE A 155 21.65 3.41 23.42
C PHE A 155 23.16 3.20 23.30
N TYR A 156 23.93 4.28 23.30
CA TYR A 156 25.37 4.24 23.08
C TYR A 156 26.14 4.52 24.39
N SER A 157 25.93 3.67 25.40
CA SER A 157 26.86 3.55 26.53
C SER A 157 27.97 2.57 26.16
N GLY A 158 29.22 2.95 26.45
CA GLY A 158 30.45 2.47 25.80
C GLY A 158 30.77 0.98 25.88
N ASN A 159 30.11 0.20 26.74
CA ASN A 159 30.50 -1.21 26.97
C ASN A 159 29.67 -2.25 26.20
N ASN A 160 28.46 -1.93 25.70
CA ASN A 160 27.58 -2.91 25.02
C ASN A 160 27.41 -2.68 23.51
N LYS A 161 28.31 -1.93 22.88
CA LYS A 161 28.20 -1.54 21.46
C LYS A 161 28.13 -2.75 20.51
N ILE A 162 28.83 -3.83 20.82
CA ILE A 162 28.83 -5.07 20.03
C ILE A 162 27.46 -5.77 20.15
N ILE A 163 26.97 -5.96 21.37
CA ILE A 163 25.67 -6.61 21.65
C ILE A 163 24.54 -5.82 21.00
N PHE A 164 24.55 -4.49 21.10
CA PHE A 164 23.55 -3.63 20.46
C PHE A 164 23.58 -3.74 18.94
N ASN A 165 24.77 -3.79 18.33
CA ASN A 165 24.89 -3.96 16.88
C ASN A 165 24.39 -5.33 16.43
N ILE A 166 24.70 -6.40 17.16
CA ILE A 166 24.20 -7.75 16.88
C ILE A 166 22.68 -7.77 16.96
N PHE A 167 22.11 -7.24 18.05
CA PHE A 167 20.66 -7.17 18.24
C PHE A 167 19.97 -6.35 17.14
N LYS A 168 20.53 -5.20 16.76
CA LYS A 168 20.05 -4.39 15.64
C LYS A 168 20.07 -5.17 14.32
N THR A 169 21.15 -5.89 14.03
CA THR A 169 21.26 -6.70 12.81
C THR A 169 20.23 -7.82 12.81
N ILE A 170 20.02 -8.50 13.93
CA ILE A 170 18.99 -9.54 14.07
C ILE A 170 17.60 -8.96 13.83
N ILE A 171 17.28 -7.81 14.41
CA ILE A 171 16.00 -7.11 14.17
C ILE A 171 15.82 -6.81 12.68
N ILE A 172 16.84 -6.29 12.00
CA ILE A 172 16.77 -5.98 10.57
C ILE A 172 16.49 -7.26 9.76
N ILE A 173 17.17 -8.36 10.06
CA ILE A 173 16.94 -9.64 9.39
C ILE A 173 15.51 -10.14 9.62
N ILE A 174 14.99 -10.04 10.85
CA ILE A 174 13.61 -10.42 11.18
C ILE A 174 12.61 -9.57 10.41
N ILE A 175 12.83 -8.25 10.32
CA ILE A 175 11.97 -7.33 9.56
C ILE A 175 11.99 -7.70 8.08
N ILE A 176 13.16 -7.97 7.50
CA ILE A 176 13.29 -8.36 6.09
C ILE A 176 12.57 -9.69 5.84
N PHE A 177 12.76 -10.68 6.70
CA PHE A 177 12.07 -11.98 6.59
C PHE A 177 10.56 -11.83 6.69
N PHE A 178 10.08 -11.01 7.62
CA PHE A 178 8.65 -10.70 7.76
C PHE A 178 8.10 -9.98 6.54
N MET A 179 8.81 -8.98 6.00
CA MET A 179 8.43 -8.26 4.78
C MET A 179 8.37 -9.19 3.56
N ILE A 180 9.34 -10.08 3.38
CA ILE A 180 9.33 -11.07 2.29
C ILE A 180 8.11 -11.99 2.43
N THR A 181 7.83 -12.47 3.64
CA THR A 181 6.67 -13.32 3.91
C THR A 181 5.37 -12.58 3.60
N LEU A 182 5.26 -11.32 4.04
CA LEU A 182 4.09 -10.48 3.83
C LEU A 182 3.84 -10.21 2.35
N ILE A 183 4.87 -9.81 1.60
CA ILE A 183 4.81 -9.57 0.15
C ILE A 183 4.39 -10.85 -0.58
N ASN A 184 4.96 -12.00 -0.21
CA ASN A 184 4.60 -13.28 -0.80
C ASN A 184 3.11 -13.61 -0.57
N THR A 185 2.61 -13.41 0.65
CA THR A 185 1.21 -13.72 0.99
C THR A 185 0.19 -12.74 0.45
N LEU A 186 0.49 -11.44 0.45
CA LEU A 186 -0.48 -10.40 0.12
C LEU A 186 -0.44 -9.95 -1.34
N ILE A 187 0.68 -10.16 -2.04
CA ILE A 187 0.89 -9.63 -3.39
C ILE A 187 1.17 -10.77 -4.38
N ILE A 188 2.23 -11.55 -4.16
CA ILE A 188 2.70 -12.53 -5.15
C ILE A 188 1.66 -13.65 -5.36
N LYS A 189 1.17 -14.26 -4.27
CA LYS A 189 0.17 -15.33 -4.36
C LYS A 189 -1.13 -14.88 -5.02
N PRO A 190 -1.78 -13.77 -4.61
CA PRO A 190 -2.98 -13.27 -5.28
C PRO A 190 -2.76 -12.91 -6.74
N TYR A 191 -1.61 -12.30 -7.08
CA TYR A 191 -1.29 -11.94 -8.46
C TYR A 191 -1.15 -13.17 -9.37
N ILE A 192 -0.42 -14.20 -8.92
CA ILE A 192 -0.31 -15.46 -9.66
C ILE A 192 -1.69 -16.12 -9.75
N ALA A 193 -2.47 -16.14 -8.65
CA ALA A 193 -3.83 -16.68 -8.67
C ALA A 193 -4.70 -16.01 -9.74
N GLU A 194 -4.59 -14.70 -9.91
CA GLU A 194 -5.33 -13.93 -10.92
C GLU A 194 -4.90 -14.27 -12.36
N ILE A 195 -3.60 -14.47 -12.62
CA ILE A 195 -3.12 -14.95 -13.94
C ILE A 195 -3.77 -16.28 -14.31
N TYR A 196 -3.76 -17.24 -13.39
CA TYR A 196 -4.37 -18.55 -13.62
C TYR A 196 -5.89 -18.48 -13.71
N HIS A 197 -6.53 -17.57 -12.96
CA HIS A 197 -7.96 -17.29 -13.12
C HIS A 197 -8.29 -16.84 -14.55
N PHE A 198 -7.55 -15.86 -15.09
CA PHE A 198 -7.77 -15.40 -16.46
C PHE A 198 -7.46 -16.49 -17.51
N SER A 199 -6.45 -17.32 -17.27
CA SER A 199 -6.17 -18.49 -18.12
C SER A 199 -7.34 -19.48 -18.10
N GLY A 200 -7.88 -19.80 -16.91
CA GLY A 200 -9.03 -20.69 -16.76
C GLY A 200 -10.31 -20.13 -17.41
N MET A 201 -10.51 -18.81 -17.32
CA MET A 201 -11.61 -18.13 -18.02
C MET A 201 -11.50 -18.28 -19.54
N ARG A 202 -10.29 -18.13 -20.10
CA ARG A 202 -10.05 -18.34 -21.54
C ARG A 202 -10.36 -19.78 -21.95
N ASP A 203 -9.81 -20.76 -21.24
CA ASP A 203 -10.06 -22.18 -21.53
C ASP A 203 -11.56 -22.53 -21.38
N SER A 204 -12.28 -21.87 -20.46
CA SER A 204 -13.74 -22.04 -20.29
C SER A 204 -14.54 -21.48 -21.47
N VAL A 205 -14.13 -20.34 -22.03
CA VAL A 205 -14.73 -19.77 -23.25
C VAL A 205 -14.53 -20.73 -24.42
N ASP A 206 -13.37 -21.37 -24.50
CA ASP A 206 -13.05 -22.40 -25.50
C ASP A 206 -13.73 -23.76 -25.20
N LYS A 207 -14.56 -23.83 -24.14
CA LYS A 207 -15.25 -25.04 -23.64
C LYS A 207 -14.32 -26.18 -23.23
N ASN A 208 -13.04 -25.89 -23.01
CA ASN A 208 -12.07 -26.84 -22.49
C ASN A 208 -12.10 -26.84 -20.96
N TYR A 209 -13.14 -27.45 -20.40
CA TYR A 209 -13.39 -27.41 -18.96
C TYR A 209 -12.36 -28.19 -18.12
N GLU A 210 -11.70 -29.22 -18.67
CA GLU A 210 -10.65 -29.95 -17.96
C GLU A 210 -9.41 -29.08 -17.72
N LYS A 211 -8.99 -28.34 -18.75
CA LYS A 211 -7.86 -27.42 -18.64
C LYS A 211 -8.21 -26.19 -17.80
N ALA A 212 -9.45 -25.69 -17.94
CA ALA A 212 -9.97 -24.64 -17.07
C ALA A 212 -9.98 -25.07 -15.59
N LEU A 213 -10.35 -26.33 -15.30
CA LEU A 213 -10.38 -26.86 -13.95
C LEU A 213 -8.99 -26.79 -13.30
N SER A 214 -7.96 -27.29 -13.99
CA SER A 214 -6.58 -27.24 -13.47
C SER A 214 -6.13 -25.81 -13.16
N ASN A 215 -6.44 -24.86 -14.05
CA ASN A 215 -6.13 -23.45 -13.85
C ASN A 215 -6.89 -22.83 -12.67
N PHE A 216 -8.19 -23.11 -12.52
CA PHE A 216 -8.98 -22.60 -11.41
C PHE A 216 -8.67 -23.27 -10.07
N GLU A 217 -8.33 -24.56 -10.06
CA GLU A 217 -7.86 -25.24 -8.85
C GLU A 217 -6.56 -24.61 -8.35
N TYR A 218 -5.59 -24.39 -9.24
CA TYR A 218 -4.33 -23.75 -8.87
C TYR A 218 -4.54 -22.30 -8.40
N SER A 219 -5.42 -21.55 -9.07
CA SER A 219 -5.82 -20.21 -8.66
C SER A 219 -6.44 -20.19 -7.25
N ALA A 220 -7.38 -21.10 -6.96
CA ALA A 220 -8.04 -21.20 -5.66
C ALA A 220 -7.13 -21.76 -4.55
N GLN A 221 -6.09 -22.52 -4.90
CA GLN A 221 -5.06 -22.95 -3.94
C GLN A 221 -4.16 -21.80 -3.50
N LEU A 222 -3.82 -20.90 -4.43
CA LEU A 222 -2.99 -19.73 -4.15
C LEU A 222 -3.73 -18.63 -3.40
N ASP A 223 -5.00 -18.41 -3.73
CA ASP A 223 -5.87 -17.42 -3.10
C ASP A 223 -7.23 -18.05 -2.74
N ASN A 224 -7.23 -18.71 -1.57
CA ASN A 224 -8.29 -19.56 -1.10
C ASN A 224 -9.47 -18.78 -0.46
N TYR A 225 -9.35 -17.47 -0.32
CA TYR A 225 -10.40 -16.59 0.24
C TYR A 225 -11.05 -15.69 -0.81
N ASN A 226 -10.66 -15.84 -2.08
CA ASN A 226 -11.21 -15.05 -3.16
C ASN A 226 -12.48 -15.68 -3.73
N GLY A 227 -13.62 -15.06 -3.39
CA GLY A 227 -14.93 -15.54 -3.82
C GLY A 227 -15.09 -15.65 -5.34
N ARG A 228 -14.37 -14.84 -6.14
CA ARG A 228 -14.41 -14.95 -7.62
C ARG A 228 -13.72 -16.21 -8.12
N ASN A 229 -12.56 -16.55 -7.57
CA ASN A 229 -11.83 -17.77 -7.92
C ASN A 229 -12.61 -19.01 -7.53
N LEU A 230 -13.18 -19.01 -6.31
CA LEU A 230 -14.03 -20.11 -5.84
C LEU A 230 -15.31 -20.24 -6.67
N ASN A 231 -15.97 -19.13 -7.02
CA ASN A 231 -17.16 -19.16 -7.86
C ASN A 231 -16.86 -19.74 -9.26
N ALA A 232 -15.78 -19.30 -9.90
CA ALA A 232 -15.36 -19.83 -11.20
C ALA A 232 -15.02 -21.33 -11.12
N LEU A 233 -14.28 -21.75 -10.08
CA LEU A 233 -13.98 -23.17 -9.84
C LEU A 233 -15.27 -24.01 -9.65
N GLY A 234 -16.21 -23.51 -8.86
CA GLY A 234 -17.50 -24.19 -8.62
C GLY A 234 -18.32 -24.36 -9.90
N ILE A 235 -18.37 -23.33 -10.75
CA ILE A 235 -19.01 -23.39 -12.07
C ILE A 235 -18.32 -24.42 -12.97
N THR A 236 -16.99 -24.45 -12.98
CA THR A 236 -16.25 -25.43 -13.79
C THR A 236 -16.51 -26.86 -13.34
N TYR A 237 -16.57 -27.13 -12.03
CA TYR A 237 -16.98 -28.45 -11.52
C TYR A 237 -18.41 -28.81 -11.95
N TYR A 238 -19.35 -27.86 -11.92
CA TYR A 238 -20.71 -28.06 -12.40
C TYR A 238 -20.75 -28.43 -13.89
N ASN A 239 -20.00 -27.71 -14.73
CA ASN A 239 -19.91 -27.98 -16.17
C ASN A 239 -19.28 -29.36 -16.47
N LEU A 240 -18.38 -29.84 -15.61
CA LEU A 240 -17.80 -31.19 -15.66
C LEU A 240 -18.68 -32.26 -15.00
N LYS A 241 -19.88 -31.90 -14.51
CA LYS A 241 -20.83 -32.80 -13.84
C LYS A 241 -20.31 -33.39 -12.52
N ILE A 242 -19.39 -32.70 -11.86
CA ILE A 242 -18.85 -33.07 -10.54
C ILE A 242 -19.62 -32.28 -9.47
N TYR A 243 -20.89 -32.63 -9.29
CA TYR A 243 -21.84 -31.83 -8.53
C TYR A 243 -21.49 -31.69 -7.04
N ASP A 244 -21.01 -32.77 -6.41
CA ASP A 244 -20.65 -32.76 -4.98
C ASP A 244 -19.57 -31.71 -4.67
N LYS A 245 -18.53 -31.62 -5.52
CA LYS A 245 -17.47 -30.61 -5.37
C LYS A 245 -17.94 -29.21 -5.74
N ALA A 246 -18.78 -29.10 -6.77
CA ALA A 246 -19.35 -27.82 -7.19
C ALA A 246 -20.15 -27.19 -6.04
N GLU A 247 -21.02 -27.96 -5.37
CA GLU A 247 -21.80 -27.48 -4.23
C GLU A 247 -20.89 -27.02 -3.08
N GLN A 248 -19.93 -27.86 -2.69
CA GLN A 248 -19.01 -27.55 -1.60
C GLN A 248 -18.23 -26.24 -1.83
N VAL A 249 -17.73 -26.05 -3.06
CA VAL A 249 -16.94 -24.86 -3.41
C VAL A 249 -17.83 -23.61 -3.51
N LEU A 250 -19.03 -23.72 -4.08
CA LEU A 250 -19.97 -22.60 -4.20
C LEU A 250 -20.52 -22.15 -2.84
N GLN A 251 -20.82 -23.09 -1.93
CA GLN A 251 -21.19 -22.78 -0.55
C GLN A 251 -20.07 -22.02 0.17
N ARG A 252 -18.82 -22.42 -0.05
CA ARG A 252 -17.66 -21.69 0.47
C ARG A 252 -17.52 -20.31 -0.16
N ALA A 253 -17.74 -20.18 -1.47
CA ALA A 253 -17.65 -18.90 -2.19
C ALA A 253 -18.62 -17.84 -1.63
N LYS A 254 -19.84 -18.25 -1.26
CA LYS A 254 -20.87 -17.39 -0.65
C LYS A 254 -20.40 -16.64 0.61
N HIS A 255 -19.43 -17.18 1.35
CA HIS A 255 -18.88 -16.49 2.52
C HIS A 255 -17.94 -15.33 2.18
N TYR A 256 -17.42 -15.29 0.95
CA TYR A 256 -16.42 -14.32 0.51
C TYR A 256 -16.93 -13.36 -0.58
N ILE A 257 -18.05 -13.68 -1.23
CA ILE A 257 -18.70 -12.80 -2.21
C ILE A 257 -20.22 -12.88 -2.10
N THR A 258 -20.87 -11.72 -2.11
CA THR A 258 -22.32 -11.59 -2.26
C THR A 258 -22.64 -11.23 -3.71
N ASP A 259 -22.31 -12.13 -4.65
CA ASP A 259 -22.63 -11.98 -6.07
C ASP A 259 -23.90 -12.77 -6.40
N VAL A 260 -24.81 -12.14 -7.15
CA VAL A 260 -26.06 -12.76 -7.63
C VAL A 260 -25.76 -14.04 -8.39
N ASN A 261 -24.65 -14.08 -9.13
CA ASN A 261 -24.23 -15.27 -9.88
C ASN A 261 -23.94 -16.47 -8.97
N THR A 262 -23.35 -16.29 -7.79
CA THR A 262 -23.05 -17.40 -6.88
C THR A 262 -24.32 -18.03 -6.32
N PHE A 263 -25.31 -17.22 -5.97
CA PHE A 263 -26.62 -17.72 -5.53
C PHE A 263 -27.41 -18.37 -6.67
N TYR A 264 -27.35 -17.79 -7.88
CA TYR A 264 -27.95 -18.37 -9.07
C TYR A 264 -27.36 -19.76 -9.38
N ASN A 265 -26.04 -19.91 -9.34
CA ASN A 265 -25.36 -21.17 -9.60
C ASN A 265 -25.67 -22.25 -8.55
N LEU A 266 -25.78 -21.88 -7.27
CA LEU A 266 -26.27 -22.80 -6.24
C LEU A 266 -27.73 -23.22 -6.52
N GLY A 267 -28.58 -22.28 -6.96
CA GLY A 267 -29.95 -22.58 -7.38
C GLY A 267 -30.02 -23.59 -8.51
N MET A 268 -29.16 -23.48 -9.53
CA MET A 268 -29.08 -24.47 -10.62
C MET A 268 -28.62 -25.85 -10.16
N LEU A 269 -27.87 -25.94 -9.06
CA LEU A 269 -27.38 -27.20 -8.53
C LEU A 269 -28.47 -27.96 -7.76
N TYR A 270 -29.44 -27.23 -7.21
CA TYR A 270 -30.57 -27.77 -6.45
C TYR A 270 -31.83 -28.03 -7.30
N SER A 271 -31.83 -27.62 -8.57
CA SER A 271 -32.91 -27.86 -9.54
C SER A 271 -32.67 -29.12 -10.36
#